data_AF-A0A377XQG3-F1
#
_entry.id   AF-A0A377XQG3-F1
#
_cell.length_a   1.000
_cell.length_b   1.000
_cell.length_c   1.000
_cell.angle_alpha   90.00
_cell.angle_beta   90.00
_cell.angle_gamma   90.00
#
_symmetry.space_group_name_H-M   'P 1'
#
loop_
_entity.id
_entity.type
_entity.pdbx_description
1 polymer ?
#
loop_
_entity_poly.entity_id
_entity_poly.type
_entity_poly.pdbx_seq_one_letter_code
_entity_poly.pdbx_strand_id
1 'polypeptide(L)'
;MKKMLRFILLLVVLLGIAAAAGMWKVRQLADSKLLIKEETIFTLEAGTGRLALGQDLYREKVINRPRVFQWLLRVEPELSHFKAGTYRFTPQMTVREMLQLLASGKEAQFPLRFVEGMRVRDYLRQLRDART
;
A
#
# COMPACT_ATOMS: atom_id res chain seq x y z
N MET A 1 -49.59 -5.65 -3.67
CA MET A 1 -48.44 -5.40 -4.59
C MET A 1 -47.66 -4.10 -4.29
N LYS A 2 -48.30 -2.95 -4.03
CA LYS A 2 -47.61 -1.66 -3.72
C LYS A 2 -46.68 -1.69 -2.49
N LYS A 3 -46.99 -2.49 -1.45
CA LYS A 3 -46.14 -2.65 -0.25
C LYS A 3 -44.82 -3.37 -0.55
N MET A 4 -44.84 -4.34 -1.45
CA MET A 4 -43.66 -5.11 -1.86
C MET A 4 -42.74 -4.27 -2.75
N LEU A 5 -43.31 -3.47 -3.66
CA LEU A 5 -42.55 -2.50 -4.47
C LEU A 5 -41.88 -1.43 -3.60
N ARG A 6 -42.57 -0.93 -2.56
CA ARG A 6 -41.99 0.01 -1.58
C ARG A 6 -40.86 -0.64 -0.78
N PHE A 7 -40.98 -1.91 -0.42
CA PHE A 7 -39.91 -2.66 0.27
C PHE A 7 -38.68 -2.85 -0.62
N ILE A 8 -38.88 -3.20 -1.89
CA ILE A 8 -37.80 -3.32 -2.88
C ILE A 8 -37.14 -1.95 -3.10
N LEU A 9 -37.93 -0.88 -3.23
CA LEU A 9 -37.40 0.48 -3.38
C LEU A 9 -36.59 0.90 -2.14
N LEU A 10 -37.08 0.61 -0.94
CA LEU A 10 -36.35 0.84 0.31
C LEU A 10 -35.04 0.06 0.36
N LEU A 11 -35.04 -1.21 -0.07
CA LEU A 11 -33.85 -2.05 -0.11
C LEU A 11 -32.80 -1.50 -1.09
N VAL A 12 -33.23 -1.06 -2.27
CA VAL A 12 -32.36 -0.46 -3.29
C VAL A 12 -31.77 0.87 -2.78
N VAL A 13 -32.57 1.70 -2.12
CA VAL A 13 -32.10 2.96 -1.50
C VAL A 13 -31.10 2.66 -0.38
N LEU A 14 -31.36 1.67 0.47
CA LEU A 14 -30.44 1.23 1.52
C LEU A 14 -29.11 0.71 0.95
N LEU A 15 -29.17 -0.10 -0.11
CA LEU A 15 -27.98 -0.57 -0.84
C LEU A 15 -27.21 0.59 -1.47
N GLY A 16 -27.90 1.56 -2.05
CA GLY A 16 -27.29 2.77 -2.61
C GLY A 16 -26.57 3.60 -1.55
N ILE A 17 -27.19 3.81 -0.38
CA ILE A 17 -26.58 4.52 0.74
C ILE A 17 -25.38 3.75 1.29
N ALA A 18 -25.48 2.43 1.42
CA ALA A 18 -24.38 1.58 1.87
C ALA A 18 -23.19 1.63 0.89
N ALA A 19 -23.45 1.60 -0.42
CA ALA A 19 -22.42 1.75 -1.44
C ALA A 19 -21.78 3.14 -1.42
N ALA A 20 -22.58 4.20 -1.28
CA ALA A 20 -22.09 5.58 -1.19
C ALA A 20 -21.23 5.80 0.07
N ALA A 21 -21.68 5.32 1.23
CA ALA A 21 -20.92 5.37 2.48
C ALA A 21 -19.61 4.57 2.39
N GLY A 22 -19.64 3.41 1.72
CA GLY A 22 -18.47 2.61 1.42
C GLY A 22 -17.45 3.39 0.58
N MET A 23 -17.90 3.99 -0.53
CA MET A 23 -17.03 4.79 -1.41
C MET A 23 -16.44 6.00 -0.66
N TRP A 24 -17.25 6.69 0.15
CA TRP A 24 -16.78 7.86 0.90
C TRP A 24 -15.68 7.50 1.90
N LYS A 25 -15.85 6.38 2.62
CA LYS A 25 -14.88 5.88 3.59
C LYS A 25 -13.58 5.39 2.94
N VAL A 26 -13.68 4.83 1.74
CA VAL A 26 -12.53 4.41 0.93
C VAL A 26 -11.74 5.63 0.45
N ARG A 27 -12.42 6.67 -0.06
CA ARG A 27 -11.76 7.93 -0.44
C ARG A 27 -11.06 8.60 0.74
N GLN A 28 -11.73 8.66 1.89
CA GLN A 28 -11.14 9.24 3.10
C GLN A 28 -9.87 8.51 3.53
N LEU A 29 -9.82 7.18 3.41
CA LEU A 29 -8.58 6.44 3.72
C LEU A 29 -7.50 6.69 2.67
N ALA A 30 -7.87 6.71 1.39
CA ALA A 30 -6.94 6.96 0.29
C ALA A 30 -6.25 8.32 0.42
N ASP A 31 -7.00 9.34 0.84
CA ASP A 31 -6.53 10.71 1.05
C ASP A 31 -5.92 10.93 2.44
N SER A 32 -5.97 9.94 3.33
CA SER A 32 -5.32 10.04 4.64
C SER A 32 -3.81 9.95 4.48
N LYS A 33 -3.10 10.75 5.29
CA LYS A 33 -1.65 10.67 5.40
C LYS A 33 -1.22 9.32 5.99
N LEU A 34 -0.05 8.85 5.59
CA LEU A 34 0.54 7.66 6.20
C LEU A 34 0.81 7.89 7.69
N LEU A 35 0.76 6.82 8.49
CA LEU A 35 0.97 6.90 9.94
C LEU A 35 2.45 6.92 10.35
N ILE A 36 3.35 6.91 9.37
CA ILE A 36 4.79 7.05 9.58
C ILE A 36 5.14 8.48 9.98
N LYS A 37 6.11 8.60 10.89
CA LYS A 37 6.64 9.90 11.36
C LYS A 37 7.92 10.31 10.62
N GLU A 38 8.63 9.33 10.07
CA GLU A 38 9.94 9.46 9.44
C GLU A 38 9.96 8.71 8.11
N GLU A 39 10.94 9.04 7.25
CA GLU A 39 11.11 8.32 5.99
C GLU A 39 11.39 6.85 6.26
N THR A 40 10.53 5.98 5.74
CA THR A 40 10.61 4.53 5.98
C THR A 40 10.88 3.81 4.66
N ILE A 41 11.84 2.90 4.68
CA ILE A 41 12.15 2.04 3.54
C ILE A 41 11.30 0.78 3.67
N PHE A 42 10.38 0.58 2.73
CA PHE A 42 9.49 -0.56 2.68
C PHE A 42 9.91 -1.49 1.54
N THR A 43 10.14 -2.77 1.84
CA THR A 43 10.47 -3.76 0.82
C THR A 43 9.26 -4.62 0.53
N LEU A 44 8.78 -4.55 -0.71
CA LEU A 44 7.67 -5.36 -1.17
C LEU A 44 8.21 -6.63 -1.84
N GLU A 45 8.01 -7.76 -1.18
CA GLU A 45 8.45 -9.08 -1.67
C GLU A 45 7.72 -9.51 -2.94
N ALA A 46 8.42 -10.24 -3.81
CA ALA A 46 7.85 -10.79 -5.03
C ALA A 46 6.79 -11.85 -4.72
N GLY A 47 5.64 -11.79 -5.40
CA GLY A 47 4.51 -12.68 -5.14
C GLY A 47 3.61 -12.26 -3.98
N THR A 48 3.88 -11.12 -3.33
CA THR A 48 2.99 -10.56 -2.30
C THR A 48 1.62 -10.26 -2.91
N GLY A 49 0.56 -10.86 -2.36
CA GLY A 49 -0.81 -10.60 -2.80
C GLY A 49 -1.39 -9.34 -2.17
N ARG A 50 -2.55 -8.87 -2.68
CA ARG A 50 -3.29 -7.70 -2.15
C ARG A 50 -3.60 -7.80 -0.65
N LEU A 51 -3.88 -9.02 -0.19
CA LEU A 51 -4.15 -9.35 1.22
C LEU A 51 -2.88 -9.24 2.07
N ALA A 52 -1.76 -9.79 1.58
CA ALA A 52 -0.48 -9.80 2.27
C ALA A 52 0.07 -8.37 2.39
N LEU A 53 0.06 -7.59 1.30
CA LEU A 53 0.49 -6.19 1.31
C LEU A 53 -0.23 -5.36 2.37
N GLY A 54 -1.56 -5.51 2.49
CA GLY A 54 -2.33 -4.80 3.51
C GLY A 54 -1.97 -5.22 4.94
N GLN A 55 -1.60 -6.49 5.16
CA GLN A 55 -1.13 -6.96 6.46
C GLN A 55 0.29 -6.48 6.77
N ASP A 56 1.18 -6.45 5.78
CA ASP A 56 2.56 -6.00 5.94
C ASP A 56 2.60 -4.50 6.25
N LEU A 57 1.85 -3.69 5.49
CA LEU A 57 1.69 -2.26 5.78
C LEU A 57 1.07 -1.99 7.16
N TYR A 58 0.19 -2.88 7.64
CA TYR A 58 -0.37 -2.77 8.99
C TYR A 58 0.66 -3.14 10.06
N ARG A 59 1.45 -4.19 9.83
CA ARG A 59 2.51 -4.66 10.73
C ARG A 59 3.60 -3.59 10.89
N GLU A 60 3.96 -2.94 9.80
CA GLU A 60 4.91 -1.82 9.80
C GLU A 60 4.29 -0.49 10.27
N LYS A 61 3.02 -0.50 10.71
CA LYS A 61 2.28 0.69 11.18
C LYS A 61 2.22 1.82 10.16
N VAL A 62 2.34 1.49 8.86
CA VAL A 62 2.15 2.43 7.75
C VAL A 62 0.67 2.77 7.59
N ILE A 63 -0.20 1.77 7.77
CA ILE A 63 -1.67 1.91 7.75
C ILE A 63 -2.30 1.40 9.04
N ASN A 64 -3.46 1.97 9.44
CA ASN A 64 -4.20 1.54 10.63
C ASN A 64 -5.30 0.51 10.33
N ARG A 65 -5.78 0.44 9.08
CA ARG A 65 -7.00 -0.32 8.72
C ARG A 65 -6.79 -1.24 7.51
N PRO A 66 -6.25 -2.45 7.69
CA PRO A 66 -5.99 -3.39 6.59
C PRO A 66 -7.27 -3.82 5.86
N ARG A 67 -8.41 -3.90 6.57
CA ARG A 67 -9.70 -4.27 5.95
C ARG A 67 -10.19 -3.21 4.95
N VAL A 68 -10.02 -1.93 5.27
CA VAL A 68 -10.47 -0.83 4.40
C VAL A 68 -9.51 -0.69 3.20
N PHE A 69 -8.22 -0.97 3.39
CA PHE A 69 -7.24 -1.05 2.32
C PHE A 69 -7.60 -2.12 1.26
N GLN A 70 -8.08 -3.29 1.67
CA GLN A 70 -8.54 -4.32 0.72
C GLN A 70 -9.73 -3.85 -0.12
N TRP A 71 -10.65 -3.09 0.48
CA TRP A 71 -11.76 -2.47 -0.25
C TRP A 71 -11.28 -1.40 -1.22
N LEU A 72 -10.30 -0.59 -0.83
CA LEU A 72 -9.67 0.40 -1.72
C LEU A 72 -9.11 -0.25 -2.97
N LEU A 73 -8.33 -1.33 -2.83
CA LEU A 73 -7.78 -2.08 -3.98
C LEU A 73 -8.84 -2.80 -4.83
N ARG A 74 -10.05 -2.99 -4.30
CA ARG A 74 -11.17 -3.59 -5.04
C ARG A 74 -11.99 -2.53 -5.79
N VAL A 75 -12.07 -1.32 -5.26
CA VAL A 75 -12.71 -0.16 -5.90
C VAL A 75 -11.80 0.45 -6.96
N GLU A 76 -10.50 0.54 -6.69
CA GLU A 76 -9.47 1.07 -7.58
C GLU A 76 -8.50 -0.06 -7.98
N PRO A 77 -8.88 -0.93 -8.94
CA PRO A 77 -8.04 -2.05 -9.36
C PRO A 77 -6.73 -1.59 -10.01
N GLU A 78 -6.68 -0.37 -10.57
CA GLU A 78 -5.45 0.18 -11.14
C GLU A 78 -4.33 0.33 -10.10
N LEU A 79 -4.68 0.70 -8.87
CA LEU A 79 -3.74 0.79 -7.75
C LEU A 79 -3.30 -0.57 -7.22
N SER A 80 -3.92 -1.66 -7.69
CA SER A 80 -3.58 -3.03 -7.29
C SER A 80 -2.46 -3.67 -8.13
N HIS A 81 -1.99 -2.98 -9.18
CA HIS A 81 -0.86 -3.41 -10.01
C HIS A 81 0.49 -2.97 -9.42
N PHE A 82 0.71 -3.24 -8.13
CA PHE A 82 1.98 -2.96 -7.48
C PHE A 82 3.07 -3.94 -7.95
N LYS A 83 4.29 -3.43 -8.07
CA LYS A 83 5.47 -4.23 -8.42
C LYS A 83 6.27 -4.55 -7.17
N ALA A 84 6.93 -5.71 -7.17
CA ALA A 84 7.88 -6.06 -6.12
C ALA A 84 9.11 -5.15 -6.22
N GLY A 85 9.67 -4.75 -5.09
CA GLY A 85 10.78 -3.80 -5.04
C GLY A 85 10.93 -3.09 -3.71
N THR A 86 12.02 -2.35 -3.54
CA THR A 86 12.26 -1.54 -2.35
C THR A 86 11.82 -0.10 -2.60
N TYR A 87 10.92 0.43 -1.77
CA TYR A 87 10.33 1.76 -1.92
C TYR A 87 10.65 2.63 -0.72
N ARG A 88 10.65 3.96 -0.94
CA ARG A 88 10.80 4.94 0.14
C ARG A 88 9.49 5.65 0.36
N PHE A 89 8.94 5.52 1.56
CA PHE A 89 7.74 6.24 1.98
C PHE A 89 8.13 7.48 2.78
N THR A 90 7.47 8.60 2.52
CA THR A 90 7.64 9.84 3.28
C THR A 90 6.37 10.15 4.08
N PRO A 91 6.47 10.78 5.25
CA PRO A 91 5.34 11.00 6.15
C PRO A 91 4.29 11.98 5.61
N GLN A 92 4.63 12.76 4.59
CA GLN A 92 3.70 13.67 3.91
C GLN A 92 2.85 12.98 2.85
N MET A 93 3.22 11.76 2.43
CA MET A 93 2.50 11.00 1.42
C MET A 93 1.13 10.54 1.93
N THR A 94 0.18 10.49 1.01
CA THR A 94 -1.12 9.85 1.19
C THR A 94 -1.06 8.36 0.86
N VAL A 95 -2.04 7.60 1.34
CA VAL A 95 -2.17 6.17 0.98
C VAL A 95 -2.30 5.99 -0.54
N ARG A 96 -3.00 6.90 -1.23
CA ARG A 96 -3.09 6.87 -2.71
C ARG A 96 -1.73 7.06 -3.36
N GLU A 97 -0.96 8.08 -2.97
CA GLU A 97 0.37 8.35 -3.54
C GLU A 97 1.33 7.19 -3.29
N MET A 98 1.30 6.60 -2.09
CA MET A 98 2.06 5.39 -1.77
C MET A 98 1.71 4.22 -2.70
N LEU A 99 0.41 3.97 -2.93
CA LEU A 99 -0.04 2.93 -3.87
C LEU A 99 0.36 3.23 -5.31
N GLN A 100 0.30 4.50 -5.73
CA GLN A 100 0.78 4.92 -7.04
C GLN A 100 2.29 4.74 -7.19
N LEU A 101 3.08 4.99 -6.14
CA LEU A 101 4.52 4.73 -6.12
C LEU A 101 4.79 3.23 -6.31
N LEU A 102 4.09 2.38 -5.55
CA LEU A 102 4.18 0.93 -5.66
C LEU A 102 3.78 0.44 -7.07
N ALA A 103 2.71 0.98 -7.64
CA ALA A 103 2.26 0.67 -9.00
C ALA A 103 3.24 1.15 -10.08
N SER A 104 3.89 2.30 -9.86
CA SER A 104 4.87 2.84 -10.80
C SER A 104 6.13 1.98 -10.93
N GLY A 105 6.47 1.21 -9.89
CA GLY A 105 7.74 0.47 -9.85
C GLY A 105 8.98 1.34 -9.64
N LYS A 106 8.80 2.59 -9.18
CA LYS A 106 9.93 3.49 -8.88
C LYS A 106 10.57 3.10 -7.56
N GLU A 107 11.47 2.13 -7.64
CA GLU A 107 12.26 1.67 -6.49
C GLU A 107 13.25 2.73 -6.00
N ALA A 108 13.58 2.66 -4.72
CA ALA A 108 14.60 3.48 -4.09
C ALA A 108 15.98 3.04 -4.57
N GLN A 109 16.68 3.95 -5.25
CA GLN A 109 18.06 3.72 -5.67
C GLN A 109 19.01 4.11 -4.54
N PHE A 110 19.88 3.17 -4.15
CA PHE A 110 20.92 3.42 -3.15
C PHE A 110 22.26 3.64 -3.87
N PRO A 111 22.86 4.85 -3.79
CA PRO A 111 24.14 5.10 -4.42
C PRO A 111 25.23 4.30 -3.72
N LEU A 112 25.76 3.30 -4.41
CA LEU A 112 26.95 2.57 -3.98
C LEU A 112 28.18 3.42 -4.32
N ARG A 113 28.81 4.01 -3.30
CA ARG A 113 30.12 4.64 -3.45
C ARG A 113 31.19 3.56 -3.36
N PHE A 114 31.76 3.21 -4.51
CA PHE A 114 32.96 2.37 -4.57
C PHE A 114 34.17 3.25 -4.25
N VAL A 115 34.79 3.01 -3.11
CA VAL A 115 36.06 3.66 -2.76
C VAL A 115 37.16 2.89 -3.47
N GLU A 116 37.83 3.51 -4.45
CA GLU A 116 39.00 2.93 -5.13
C GLU A 116 40.06 2.52 -4.09
N GLY A 117 40.45 1.24 -4.08
CA GLY A 117 41.42 0.67 -3.14
C GLY A 117 40.91 -0.47 -2.25
N MET A 118 39.58 -0.71 -2.20
CA MET A 118 39.03 -1.86 -1.47
C MET A 118 39.21 -3.17 -2.25
N ARG A 119 39.63 -4.24 -1.56
CA ARG A 119 39.79 -5.55 -2.20
C ARG A 119 38.43 -6.22 -2.34
N VAL A 120 38.21 -6.96 -3.44
CA VAL A 120 36.97 -7.71 -3.71
C VAL A 120 36.53 -8.59 -2.54
N ARG A 121 37.48 -9.06 -1.71
CA ARG A 121 37.23 -9.87 -0.50
C ARG A 121 36.47 -9.11 0.60
N ASP A 122 36.65 -7.80 0.70
CA ASP A 122 36.02 -6.98 1.74
C ASP A 122 34.53 -6.74 1.44
N TYR A 123 34.18 -6.56 0.16
CA TYR A 123 32.80 -6.52 -0.30
C TYR A 123 32.05 -7.84 -0.08
N LEU A 124 32.71 -8.98 -0.31
CA LEU A 124 32.12 -10.30 -0.06
C LEU A 124 31.92 -10.62 1.42
N ARG A 125 32.66 -9.96 2.33
CA ARG A 125 32.40 -10.01 3.78
C ARG A 125 31.19 -9.15 4.14
N GLN A 126 31.14 -7.91 3.68
CA GLN A 126 30.01 -7.01 3.95
C GLN A 126 28.66 -7.57 3.45
N LEU A 127 28.62 -8.19 2.27
CA LEU A 127 27.40 -8.83 1.75
C LEU A 127 26.97 -10.06 2.56
N ARG A 128 27.90 -10.70 3.26
CA ARG A 128 27.62 -11.90 4.07
C ARG A 128 27.09 -11.51 5.45
N ASP A 129 27.66 -10.46 6.04
CA ASP A 129 27.22 -9.92 7.33
C ASP A 129 25.86 -9.22 7.23
N ALA A 130 25.54 -8.59 6.09
CA ALA A 130 24.23 -7.95 5.87
C ALA A 130 23.06 -8.94 5.65
N ARG A 131 23.34 -10.24 5.52
CA ARG A 131 22.35 -11.29 5.27
C ARG A 131 21.98 -12.11 6.52
N THR A 132 22.59 -11.81 7.67
CA THR A 132 22.33 -12.49 8.95
C THR A 132 21.62 -11.55 9.90
#